data_AF-A0A842Q8P8-F1
#
_entry.id   AF-A0A842Q8P8-F1
#
_cell.length_a   1.000
_cell.length_b   1.000
_cell.length_c   1.000
_cell.angle_alpha   90.00
_cell.angle_beta   90.00
_cell.angle_gamma   90.00
#
_symmetry.space_group_name_H-M   'P 1'
#
loop_
_entity.id
_entity.type
_entity.pdbx_description
1 polymer ?
#
loop_
_entity_poly.entity_id
_entity_poly.type
_entity_poly.pdbx_seq_one_letter_code
_entity_poly.pdbx_strand_id
1 'polypeptide(L)'
;MGHRKYSAPRRGSIAFRPRARAKSLEARIRTWPESSMEKTSLLGFAGFKAGGLHILTIDDRERTPNFGKQLLNVSTVIVTPPIKVIGIRGYNLNAYGKHAVFDVYAKDLPKELSRKFDANYNEEAITKSRSFLDSINSIMAVVAVTPRKINMSQKKPFVFEIAVSGNNVKAQYDYLRSILGKEIHASDIFQVGQYIDVFGITRGKGIEGPVTRFGVKR
;
A
#
# COMPACT_ATOMS: atom_id res chain seq x y z
N MET A 1 22.46 44.55 5.31
CA MET A 1 21.20 43.82 5.11
C MET A 1 20.58 43.54 6.47
N GLY A 2 19.47 44.22 6.81
CA GLY A 2 18.81 44.10 8.12
C GLY A 2 17.69 43.05 8.14
N HIS A 3 17.07 42.90 9.31
CA HIS A 3 15.89 42.06 9.49
C HIS A 3 14.76 42.46 8.53
N ARG A 4 13.96 41.47 8.11
CA ARG A 4 12.84 41.67 7.18
C ARG A 4 11.80 42.64 7.77
N LYS A 5 11.37 43.64 6.99
CA LYS A 5 10.41 44.68 7.44
C LYS A 5 9.08 44.11 7.96
N TYR A 6 8.56 43.05 7.34
CA TYR A 6 7.32 42.39 7.78
C TYR A 6 7.54 40.88 7.89
N SER A 7 7.11 40.28 9.00
CA SER A 7 7.09 38.83 9.17
C SER A 7 6.19 38.18 8.12
N ALA A 8 6.61 37.05 7.57
CA ALA A 8 5.74 36.24 6.71
C ALA A 8 6.00 34.75 6.95
N PRO A 9 4.95 33.91 6.83
CA PRO A 9 5.12 32.47 6.93
C PRO A 9 5.99 31.95 5.79
N ARG A 10 6.66 30.83 6.05
CA ARG A 10 7.44 30.13 5.05
C ARG A 10 6.54 29.61 3.92
N ARG A 11 6.96 29.81 2.67
CA ARG A 11 6.30 29.21 1.50
C ARG A 11 6.80 27.80 1.25
N GLY A 12 5.91 26.82 1.41
CA GLY A 12 6.18 25.40 1.17
C GLY A 12 6.89 24.69 2.32
N SER A 13 6.40 23.50 2.65
CA SER A 13 7.00 22.62 3.66
C SER A 13 8.38 22.10 3.25
N ILE A 14 9.30 22.05 4.22
CA ILE A 14 10.67 21.51 4.10
C ILE A 14 10.66 19.98 4.12
N ALA A 15 9.69 19.36 4.81
CA ALA A 15 9.62 17.91 5.01
C ALA A 15 9.56 17.12 3.70
N PHE A 16 9.05 17.71 2.62
CA PHE A 16 8.93 17.09 1.31
C PHE A 16 10.09 17.43 0.36
N ARG A 17 11.26 17.76 0.89
CA ARG A 17 12.49 17.92 0.09
C ARG A 17 13.28 16.60 0.03
N PRO A 18 13.90 16.26 -1.12
CA PRO A 18 13.82 16.95 -2.40
C PRO A 18 12.45 16.76 -3.09
N ARG A 19 11.91 17.83 -3.69
CA ARG A 19 10.70 17.76 -4.54
C ARG A 19 11.08 17.27 -5.94
N ALA A 20 11.30 15.96 -6.05
CA ALA A 20 11.72 15.27 -7.27
C ALA A 20 10.71 14.20 -7.70
N ARG A 21 10.81 13.74 -8.94
CA ARG A 21 9.99 12.63 -9.45
C ARG A 21 10.30 11.35 -8.67
N ALA A 22 9.26 10.64 -8.27
CA ALA A 22 9.42 9.32 -7.65
C ALA A 22 10.10 8.34 -8.63
N LYS A 23 10.94 7.45 -8.11
CA LYS A 23 11.70 6.48 -8.91
C LYS A 23 10.84 5.32 -9.43
N SER A 24 9.78 4.98 -8.72
CA SER A 24 8.84 3.90 -9.03
C SER A 24 7.49 4.45 -9.46
N LEU A 25 6.63 3.59 -10.02
CA LEU A 25 5.20 3.86 -10.23
C LEU A 25 4.34 3.38 -9.05
N GLU A 26 4.84 2.39 -8.30
CA GLU A 26 4.25 1.87 -7.07
C GLU A 26 4.67 2.73 -5.87
N ALA A 27 3.72 3.04 -4.99
CA ALA A 27 3.99 3.76 -3.75
C ALA A 27 4.68 2.81 -2.75
N ARG A 28 5.80 3.25 -2.19
CA ARG A 28 6.51 2.48 -1.16
C ARG A 28 5.92 2.78 0.20
N ILE A 29 5.39 1.74 0.85
CA ILE A 29 4.94 1.80 2.24
C ILE A 29 6.17 1.62 3.13
N ARG A 30 6.39 2.55 4.06
CA ARG A 30 7.57 2.55 4.95
C ARG A 30 7.26 1.98 6.31
N THR A 31 6.04 2.23 6.78
CA THR A 31 5.58 1.85 8.11
C THR A 31 4.20 1.23 7.96
N TRP A 32 4.03 0.06 8.55
CA TRP A 32 2.75 -0.61 8.65
C TRP A 32 2.21 -0.43 10.07
N PRO A 33 0.89 -0.35 10.26
CA PRO A 33 0.30 -0.22 11.57
C PRO A 33 0.54 -1.48 12.40
N GLU A 34 0.93 -1.31 13.66
CA GLU A 34 0.93 -2.39 14.65
C GLU A 34 -0.53 -2.65 15.03
N SER A 35 -1.11 -3.69 14.46
CA SER A 35 -2.51 -4.04 14.72
C SER A 35 -2.59 -5.23 15.66
N SER A 36 -3.08 -4.98 16.88
CA SER A 36 -3.45 -6.00 17.85
C SER A 36 -4.82 -6.61 17.53
N MET A 37 -5.16 -6.77 16.25
CA MET A 37 -6.42 -7.39 15.85
C MET A 37 -6.35 -8.89 16.16
N GLU A 38 -7.42 -9.42 16.76
CA GLU A 38 -7.53 -10.86 17.04
C GLU A 38 -7.55 -11.69 15.75
N LYS A 39 -8.14 -11.13 14.67
CA LYS A 39 -8.18 -11.78 13.36
C LYS A 39 -6.95 -11.44 12.53
N THR A 40 -6.21 -12.47 12.14
CA THR A 40 -5.12 -12.39 11.15
C THR A 40 -5.69 -12.09 9.76
N SER A 41 -5.28 -10.98 9.18
CA SER A 41 -5.68 -10.49 7.86
C SER A 41 -4.53 -9.70 7.21
N LEU A 42 -4.63 -9.45 5.91
CA LEU A 42 -3.70 -8.52 5.25
C LEU A 42 -4.03 -7.07 5.62
N LEU A 43 -3.01 -6.21 5.74
CA LEU A 43 -3.16 -4.81 6.15
C LEU A 43 -3.28 -3.81 5.00
N GLY A 44 -3.14 -4.28 3.75
CA GLY A 44 -3.10 -3.40 2.59
C GLY A 44 -3.68 -4.06 1.35
N PHE A 45 -3.93 -3.24 0.35
CA PHE A 45 -4.42 -3.67 -0.95
C PHE A 45 -3.95 -2.70 -2.03
N ALA A 46 -3.91 -3.14 -3.30
CA ALA A 46 -3.66 -2.26 -4.44
C ALA A 46 -4.95 -1.94 -5.18
N GLY A 47 -5.15 -0.65 -5.46
CA GLY A 47 -6.26 -0.17 -6.27
C GLY A 47 -5.78 0.79 -7.35
N PHE A 48 -6.57 0.91 -8.42
CA PHE A 48 -6.33 1.80 -9.54
C PHE A 48 -7.40 2.88 -9.54
N LYS A 49 -6.99 4.15 -9.45
CA LYS A 49 -7.93 5.27 -9.51
C LYS A 49 -8.60 5.31 -10.89
N ALA A 50 -9.93 5.18 -10.92
CA ALA A 50 -10.71 5.23 -12.15
C ALA A 50 -11.26 6.64 -12.42
N GLY A 51 -11.74 7.32 -11.38
CA GLY A 51 -12.35 8.64 -11.56
C GLY A 51 -12.75 9.31 -10.25
N GLY A 52 -13.26 10.53 -10.36
CA GLY A 52 -13.95 11.23 -9.29
C GLY A 52 -15.42 11.37 -9.64
N LEU A 53 -16.28 11.31 -8.64
CA LEU A 53 -17.72 11.55 -8.76
C LEU A 53 -18.22 12.32 -7.54
N HIS A 54 -19.47 12.76 -7.60
CA HIS A 54 -20.13 13.37 -6.46
C HIS A 54 -21.20 12.43 -5.92
N ILE A 55 -21.21 12.19 -4.61
CA ILE A 55 -22.23 11.40 -3.92
C ILE A 55 -23.04 12.35 -3.05
N LEU A 56 -24.36 12.29 -3.17
CA LEU A 56 -25.26 12.91 -2.22
C LEU A 56 -25.37 12.01 -0.99
N THR A 57 -24.96 12.51 0.17
CA THR A 57 -25.10 11.83 1.46
C THR A 57 -25.90 12.69 2.41
N ILE A 58 -26.50 12.09 3.43
CA ILE A 58 -27.16 12.84 4.51
C ILE A 58 -26.12 13.10 5.60
N ASP A 59 -26.05 14.33 6.13
CA ASP A 59 -25.17 14.65 7.26
C ASP A 59 -25.78 14.12 8.56
N ASP A 60 -25.11 13.15 9.17
CA ASP A 60 -25.53 12.44 10.39
C ASP A 60 -24.90 13.03 11.66
N ARG A 61 -24.06 14.07 11.53
CA ARG A 61 -23.38 14.67 12.68
C ARG A 61 -24.29 15.59 13.46
N GLU A 62 -24.60 15.18 14.68
CA GLU A 62 -25.38 15.98 15.63
C GLU A 62 -24.77 17.38 15.85
N ARG A 63 -25.63 18.36 16.15
CA ARG A 63 -25.27 19.76 16.44
C ARG A 63 -24.58 20.52 15.29
N THR A 64 -24.66 20.02 14.07
CA THR A 64 -24.26 20.78 12.87
C THR A 64 -25.48 21.46 12.23
N PRO A 65 -25.34 22.66 11.62
CA PRO A 65 -26.44 23.32 10.91
C PRO A 65 -27.03 22.52 9.74
N ASN A 66 -26.30 21.49 9.29
CA ASN A 66 -26.64 20.63 8.16
C ASN A 66 -27.18 19.25 8.58
N PHE A 67 -27.34 18.99 9.88
CA PHE A 67 -27.87 17.72 10.38
C PHE A 67 -29.20 17.36 9.68
N GLY A 68 -29.26 16.16 9.10
CA GLY A 68 -30.41 15.66 8.34
C GLY A 68 -30.60 16.24 6.94
N LYS A 69 -29.73 17.16 6.50
CA LYS A 69 -29.76 17.73 5.13
C LYS A 69 -28.86 16.94 4.19
N GLN A 70 -29.19 16.97 2.90
CA GLN A 70 -28.35 16.40 1.85
C GLN A 70 -27.10 17.25 1.63
N LEU A 71 -25.95 16.59 1.53
CA LEU A 71 -24.65 17.19 1.30
C LEU A 71 -23.98 16.51 0.11
N LEU A 72 -23.46 17.31 -0.81
CA LEU A 72 -22.78 16.83 -2.00
C LEU A 72 -21.29 16.60 -1.70
N ASN A 73 -20.91 15.35 -1.51
CA ASN A 73 -19.54 14.96 -1.20
C ASN A 73 -18.76 14.58 -2.46
N VAL A 74 -17.52 15.06 -2.58
CA VAL A 74 -16.59 14.61 -3.63
C VAL A 74 -16.03 13.26 -3.24
N SER A 75 -16.19 12.27 -4.11
CA SER A 75 -15.75 10.89 -3.87
C SER A 75 -14.87 10.40 -5.02
N THR A 76 -13.96 9.48 -4.72
CA THR A 76 -13.07 8.88 -5.72
C THR A 76 -13.44 7.42 -5.91
N VAL A 77 -13.59 6.99 -7.15
CA VAL A 77 -13.76 5.58 -7.50
C VAL A 77 -12.40 4.94 -7.72
N ILE A 78 -12.15 3.87 -6.98
CA ILE A 78 -10.94 3.07 -7.09
C ILE A 78 -11.36 1.67 -7.52
N VAL A 79 -10.83 1.21 -8.66
CA VAL A 79 -11.04 -0.16 -9.13
C VAL A 79 -10.02 -1.06 -8.44
N THR A 80 -10.51 -2.08 -7.77
CA THR A 80 -9.72 -3.01 -6.96
C THR A 80 -9.76 -4.42 -7.58
N PRO A 81 -8.90 -4.72 -8.58
CA PRO A 81 -8.80 -6.08 -9.09
C PRO A 81 -8.26 -7.01 -7.99
N PRO A 82 -8.62 -8.30 -8.01
CA PRO A 82 -8.13 -9.25 -7.04
C PRO A 82 -6.60 -9.38 -7.10
N ILE A 83 -5.96 -9.31 -5.94
CA ILE A 83 -4.50 -9.49 -5.79
C ILE A 83 -4.20 -10.98 -5.61
N LYS A 84 -3.14 -11.49 -6.23
CA LYS A 84 -2.70 -12.89 -6.05
C LYS A 84 -1.53 -12.94 -5.07
N VAL A 85 -1.63 -13.76 -4.04
CA VAL A 85 -0.53 -13.98 -3.09
C VAL A 85 0.48 -14.92 -3.72
N ILE A 86 1.63 -14.40 -4.12
CA ILE A 86 2.64 -15.17 -4.85
C ILE A 86 3.74 -15.70 -3.94
N GLY A 87 3.92 -15.14 -2.75
CA GLY A 87 4.96 -15.58 -1.83
C GLY A 87 4.85 -15.05 -0.42
N ILE A 88 5.76 -15.50 0.42
CA ILE A 88 5.92 -15.13 1.82
C ILE A 88 7.38 -14.72 2.02
N ARG A 89 7.59 -13.58 2.66
CA ARG A 89 8.91 -13.08 3.02
C ARG A 89 9.01 -12.92 4.53
N GLY A 90 10.05 -13.51 5.12
CA GLY A 90 10.38 -13.37 6.55
C GLY A 90 11.49 -12.35 6.76
N TYR A 91 11.33 -11.48 7.75
CA TYR A 91 12.32 -10.47 8.14
C TYR A 91 12.79 -10.65 9.58
N ASN A 92 14.11 -10.65 9.76
CA ASN A 92 14.77 -10.55 11.06
C ASN A 92 15.20 -9.09 11.31
N LEU A 93 15.05 -8.61 12.54
CA LEU A 93 15.45 -7.28 12.97
C LEU A 93 16.81 -7.34 13.65
N ASN A 94 17.82 -6.73 13.01
CA ASN A 94 19.14 -6.51 13.60
C ASN A 94 19.32 -5.03 13.99
N ALA A 95 20.44 -4.70 14.63
CA ALA A 95 20.80 -3.31 14.94
C ALA A 95 20.85 -2.37 13.71
N TYR A 96 21.04 -2.93 12.51
CA TYR A 96 21.08 -2.19 11.23
C TYR A 96 19.74 -2.17 10.48
N GLY A 97 18.68 -2.74 11.05
CA GLY A 97 17.34 -2.75 10.47
C GLY A 97 16.82 -4.14 10.12
N LYS A 98 15.82 -4.19 9.23
CA LYS A 98 15.14 -5.43 8.83
C LYS A 98 15.86 -6.09 7.66
N HIS A 99 16.27 -7.35 7.84
CA HIS A 99 16.93 -8.17 6.82
C HIS A 99 16.04 -9.35 6.42
N ALA A 100 15.89 -9.59 5.12
CA ALA A 100 15.12 -10.72 4.62
C ALA A 100 15.88 -12.02 4.90
N VAL A 101 15.23 -12.97 5.58
CA VAL A 101 15.80 -14.27 5.96
C VAL A 101 15.48 -15.31 4.89
N PHE A 102 14.22 -15.35 4.46
CA PHE A 102 13.77 -16.29 3.44
C PHE A 102 12.69 -15.66 2.55
N ASP A 103 12.63 -16.19 1.33
CA ASP A 103 11.54 -16.00 0.39
C ASP A 103 10.98 -17.37 -0.01
N VAL A 104 9.66 -17.52 0.07
CA VAL A 104 8.95 -18.71 -0.34
C VAL A 104 7.90 -18.30 -1.37
N TYR A 105 7.84 -19.00 -2.49
CA TYR A 105 6.89 -18.73 -3.57
C TYR A 105 5.83 -19.83 -3.69
N ALA A 106 4.67 -19.45 -4.22
CA ALA A 106 3.58 -20.37 -4.54
C ALA A 106 3.94 -21.26 -5.74
N LYS A 107 3.30 -22.43 -5.84
CA LYS A 107 3.43 -23.33 -7.01
C LYS A 107 2.74 -22.74 -8.24
N ASP A 108 1.53 -22.21 -8.05
CA ASP A 108 0.76 -21.56 -9.10
C ASP A 108 1.04 -20.05 -9.12
N LEU A 109 1.95 -19.65 -10.02
CA LEU A 109 2.35 -18.28 -10.24
C LEU A 109 1.69 -17.71 -11.51
N PRO A 110 1.30 -16.42 -11.52
CA PRO A 110 0.72 -15.82 -12.71
C PRO A 110 1.74 -15.77 -13.84
N LYS A 111 1.33 -16.15 -15.06
CA LYS A 111 2.21 -16.20 -16.24
C LYS A 111 2.89 -14.86 -16.54
N GLU A 112 2.23 -13.75 -16.24
CA GLU A 112 2.80 -12.41 -16.43
C GLU A 112 3.94 -12.07 -15.46
N LEU A 113 4.14 -12.84 -14.38
CA LEU A 113 5.18 -12.58 -13.37
C LEU A 113 6.60 -12.61 -13.95
N SER A 114 6.85 -13.50 -14.91
CA SER A 114 8.14 -13.62 -15.63
C SER A 114 8.57 -12.32 -16.33
N ARG A 115 7.64 -11.38 -16.57
CA ARG A 115 7.96 -10.04 -17.09
C ARG A 115 8.60 -9.11 -16.05
N LYS A 116 8.55 -9.46 -14.77
CA LYS A 116 9.17 -8.70 -13.66
C LYS A 116 10.39 -9.45 -13.12
N PHE A 117 10.24 -10.73 -12.80
CA PHE A 117 11.33 -11.62 -12.38
C PHE A 117 10.89 -13.08 -12.44
N ASP A 118 11.85 -13.99 -12.50
CA ASP A 118 11.59 -15.43 -12.43
C ASP A 118 11.52 -15.87 -10.97
N ALA A 119 10.37 -16.42 -10.57
CA ALA A 119 10.15 -16.98 -9.25
C ALA A 119 9.93 -18.48 -9.39
N ASN A 120 10.74 -19.27 -8.68
CA ASN A 120 10.66 -20.72 -8.71
C ASN A 120 10.06 -21.24 -7.40
N TYR A 121 9.12 -22.17 -7.53
CA TYR A 121 8.60 -22.94 -6.40
C TYR A 121 9.67 -23.92 -5.91
N ASN A 122 9.97 -23.89 -4.61
CA ASN A 122 10.85 -24.87 -3.97
C ASN A 122 10.19 -25.39 -2.69
N GLU A 123 9.91 -26.68 -2.66
CA GLU A 123 9.27 -27.34 -1.52
C GLU A 123 10.20 -27.43 -0.31
N GLU A 124 11.51 -27.62 -0.52
CA GLU A 124 12.49 -27.58 0.57
C GLU A 124 12.56 -26.20 1.22
N ALA A 125 12.42 -25.13 0.44
CA ALA A 125 12.43 -23.77 0.96
C ALA A 125 11.24 -23.52 1.90
N ILE A 126 10.08 -24.13 1.61
CA ILE A 126 8.92 -24.10 2.49
C ILE A 126 9.23 -24.81 3.81
N THR A 127 9.80 -26.02 3.74
CA THR A 127 10.14 -26.79 4.95
C THR A 127 11.19 -26.06 5.78
N LYS A 128 12.23 -25.51 5.15
CA LYS A 128 13.26 -24.69 5.80
C LYS A 128 12.69 -23.39 6.39
N SER A 129 11.69 -22.77 5.75
CA SER A 129 11.11 -21.53 6.28
C SER A 129 10.46 -21.73 7.66
N ARG A 130 9.96 -22.94 7.97
CA ARG A 130 9.40 -23.27 9.29
C ARG A 130 10.44 -23.25 10.40
N SER A 131 11.68 -23.67 10.12
CA SER A 131 12.74 -23.67 11.13
C SER A 131 13.22 -22.26 11.48
N PHE A 132 13.02 -21.28 10.58
CA PHE A 132 13.42 -19.90 10.81
C PHE A 132 12.38 -19.07 11.56
N LEU A 133 11.18 -19.60 11.83
CA LEU A 133 10.07 -18.83 12.42
C LEU A 133 10.42 -18.23 13.79
N ASP A 134 11.22 -18.93 14.59
CA ASP A 134 11.62 -18.45 15.93
C ASP A 134 12.59 -17.27 15.87
N SER A 135 13.31 -17.12 14.75
CA SER A 135 14.29 -16.04 14.52
C SER A 135 13.70 -14.80 13.86
N ILE A 136 12.43 -14.83 13.48
CA ILE A 136 11.79 -13.80 12.64
C ILE A 136 10.94 -12.87 13.48
N ASN A 137 11.07 -11.56 13.23
CA ASN A 137 10.28 -10.53 13.92
C ASN A 137 9.08 -10.06 13.09
N SER A 138 9.15 -10.14 11.76
CA SER A 138 8.04 -9.72 10.91
C SER A 138 7.92 -10.56 9.64
N ILE A 139 6.68 -10.90 9.28
CA ILE A 139 6.37 -11.62 8.06
C ILE A 139 5.52 -10.74 7.15
N MET A 140 5.80 -10.80 5.85
CA MET A 140 5.05 -10.09 4.82
C MET A 140 4.58 -11.04 3.72
N ALA A 141 3.40 -10.76 3.18
CA ALA A 141 2.90 -11.39 1.96
C ALA A 141 3.53 -10.70 0.75
N VAL A 142 4.14 -11.45 -0.15
CA VAL A 142 4.51 -10.96 -1.47
C VAL A 142 3.29 -11.13 -2.37
N VAL A 143 2.73 -10.03 -2.84
CA VAL A 143 1.52 -10.04 -3.68
C VAL A 143 1.80 -9.49 -5.07
N ALA A 144 1.05 -9.99 -6.05
CA ALA A 144 1.07 -9.51 -7.41
C ALA A 144 -0.32 -9.03 -7.83
N VAL A 145 -0.38 -7.87 -8.49
CA VAL A 145 -1.58 -7.39 -9.16
C VAL A 145 -1.28 -7.11 -10.63
N THR A 146 -2.09 -7.67 -11.52
CA THR A 146 -1.89 -7.55 -12.97
C THR A 146 -2.82 -6.48 -13.53
N PRO A 147 -2.30 -5.35 -14.05
CA PRO A 147 -3.13 -4.27 -14.59
C PRO A 147 -4.01 -4.70 -15.77
N ARG A 148 -3.60 -5.74 -16.51
CA ARG A 148 -4.41 -6.31 -17.59
C ARG A 148 -5.80 -6.76 -17.13
N LYS A 149 -5.98 -7.16 -15.86
CA LYS A 149 -7.29 -7.55 -15.30
C LYS A 149 -8.30 -6.41 -15.30
N ILE A 150 -7.85 -5.15 -15.33
CA ILE A 150 -8.71 -3.96 -15.39
C ILE A 150 -8.70 -3.32 -16.79
N ASN A 151 -8.41 -4.11 -17.83
CA ASN A 151 -8.33 -3.66 -19.22
C ASN A 151 -7.27 -2.58 -19.50
N MET A 152 -6.24 -2.45 -18.66
CA MET A 152 -5.07 -1.64 -19.00
C MET A 152 -4.16 -2.39 -19.98
N SER A 153 -3.54 -1.65 -20.90
CA SER A 153 -2.58 -2.20 -21.89
C SER A 153 -1.33 -2.80 -21.24
N GLN A 154 -1.00 -2.38 -20.01
CA GLN A 154 0.16 -2.85 -19.27
C GLN A 154 0.02 -4.32 -18.85
N LYS A 155 0.88 -5.18 -19.41
CA LYS A 155 0.97 -6.61 -19.07
C LYS A 155 1.88 -6.90 -17.88
N LYS A 156 2.82 -6.01 -17.57
CA LYS A 156 3.77 -6.19 -16.47
C LYS A 156 3.05 -6.01 -15.12
N PRO A 157 3.06 -7.02 -14.23
CA PRO A 157 2.37 -6.92 -12.95
C PRO A 157 3.12 -5.97 -12.01
N PHE A 158 2.37 -5.36 -11.08
CA PHE A 158 2.95 -4.73 -9.90
C PHE A 158 3.11 -5.80 -8.82
N VAL A 159 4.25 -5.77 -8.15
CA VAL A 159 4.62 -6.76 -7.11
C VAL A 159 5.18 -5.98 -5.95
N PHE A 160 4.60 -6.17 -4.78
CA PHE A 160 4.93 -5.47 -3.55
C PHE A 160 4.60 -6.34 -2.35
N GLU A 161 5.10 -5.93 -1.20
CA GLU A 161 4.87 -6.60 0.07
C GLU A 161 3.68 -5.97 0.79
N ILE A 162 2.89 -6.81 1.46
CA ILE A 162 1.83 -6.39 2.36
C ILE A 162 2.10 -7.01 3.72
N ALA A 163 2.04 -6.20 4.78
CA ALA A 163 2.13 -6.70 6.14
C ALA A 163 0.85 -7.45 6.54
N VAL A 164 1.01 -8.41 7.45
CA VAL A 164 -0.09 -9.20 8.01
C VAL A 164 -0.36 -8.72 9.43
N SER A 165 -1.63 -8.60 9.80
CA SER A 165 -2.04 -8.32 11.18
C SER A 165 -1.86 -9.55 12.07
N GLY A 166 -1.77 -9.35 13.39
CA GLY A 166 -1.78 -10.44 14.38
C GLY A 166 -0.55 -10.47 15.27
N ASN A 167 -0.70 -11.04 16.46
CA ASN A 167 0.31 -10.95 17.52
C ASN A 167 1.40 -12.03 17.45
N ASN A 168 1.13 -13.17 16.81
CA ASN A 168 2.06 -14.28 16.74
C ASN A 168 2.54 -14.52 15.30
N VAL A 169 3.86 -14.47 15.11
CA VAL A 169 4.55 -14.74 13.83
C VAL A 169 4.16 -16.10 13.26
N LYS A 170 3.98 -17.12 14.09
CA LYS A 170 3.57 -18.46 13.65
C LYS A 170 2.15 -18.47 13.08
N ALA A 171 1.21 -17.79 13.75
CA ALA A 171 -0.16 -17.66 13.28
C ALA A 171 -0.24 -16.85 11.97
N GLN A 172 0.56 -15.79 11.84
CA GLN A 172 0.69 -15.03 10.59
C GLN A 172 1.20 -15.91 9.45
N TYR A 173 2.23 -16.73 9.72
CA TYR A 173 2.77 -17.66 8.74
C TYR A 173 1.75 -18.71 8.29
N ASP A 174 1.03 -19.33 9.24
CA ASP A 174 0.02 -20.34 8.94
C ASP A 174 -1.15 -19.76 8.14
N TYR A 175 -1.59 -18.53 8.48
CA TYR A 175 -2.55 -17.79 7.68
C TYR A 175 -2.04 -17.56 6.25
N LEU A 176 -0.83 -17.04 6.09
CA LEU A 176 -0.26 -16.79 4.76
C LEU A 176 -0.10 -18.08 3.95
N ARG A 177 0.24 -19.19 4.60
CA ARG A 177 0.33 -20.50 3.96
C ARG A 177 -1.03 -20.94 3.44
N SER A 178 -2.12 -20.63 4.14
CA SER A 178 -3.49 -20.97 3.73
C SER A 178 -3.98 -20.17 2.51
N ILE A 179 -3.50 -18.94 2.35
CA ILE A 179 -3.85 -18.03 1.23
C ILE A 179 -2.81 -17.99 0.11
N LEU A 180 -1.71 -18.74 0.25
CA LEU A 180 -0.64 -18.79 -0.74
C LEU A 180 -1.17 -19.36 -2.07
N GLY A 181 -0.94 -18.63 -3.17
CA GLY A 181 -1.42 -18.95 -4.51
C GLY A 181 -2.89 -18.57 -4.76
N LYS A 182 -3.64 -18.13 -3.75
CA LYS A 182 -5.04 -17.70 -3.90
C LYS A 182 -5.13 -16.22 -4.28
N GLU A 183 -6.29 -15.87 -4.81
CA GLU A 183 -6.67 -14.49 -5.07
C GLU A 183 -7.44 -13.93 -3.87
N ILE A 184 -7.17 -12.66 -3.52
CA ILE A 184 -7.79 -11.95 -2.39
C ILE A 184 -8.50 -10.72 -2.94
N HIS A 185 -9.71 -10.48 -2.44
CA HIS A 185 -10.53 -9.34 -2.79
C HIS A 185 -10.42 -8.23 -1.74
N ALA A 186 -10.72 -6.99 -2.14
CA ALA A 186 -10.69 -5.85 -1.22
C ALA A 186 -11.71 -6.00 -0.07
N SER A 187 -12.83 -6.68 -0.32
CA SER A 187 -13.86 -7.00 0.67
C SER A 187 -13.38 -7.91 1.79
N ASP A 188 -12.33 -8.69 1.56
CA ASP A 188 -11.78 -9.61 2.57
C ASP A 188 -10.92 -8.87 3.60
N ILE A 189 -10.49 -7.65 3.25
CA ILE A 189 -9.54 -6.83 4.03
C ILE A 189 -10.23 -5.60 4.63
N PHE A 190 -10.98 -4.87 3.82
CA PHE A 190 -11.61 -3.62 4.24
C PHE A 190 -13.09 -3.78 4.52
N GLN A 191 -13.58 -3.02 5.49
CA GLN A 191 -14.99 -2.93 5.84
C GLN A 191 -15.57 -1.57 5.45
N VAL A 192 -16.87 -1.54 5.16
CA VAL A 192 -17.57 -0.28 4.85
C VAL A 192 -17.57 0.62 6.09
N GLY A 193 -17.24 1.90 5.90
CA GLY A 193 -17.12 2.88 6.99
C GLY A 193 -15.76 2.93 7.68
N GLN A 194 -14.83 2.01 7.33
CA GLN A 194 -13.48 2.02 7.86
C GLN A 194 -12.65 3.19 7.30
N TYR A 195 -11.86 3.84 8.15
CA TYR A 195 -10.84 4.79 7.71
C TYR A 195 -9.64 4.07 7.09
N ILE A 196 -9.21 4.55 5.92
CA ILE A 196 -8.13 3.93 5.14
C ILE A 196 -7.12 5.00 4.75
N ASP A 197 -5.83 4.68 4.91
CA ASP A 197 -4.73 5.49 4.41
C ASP A 197 -4.42 5.14 2.95
N VAL A 198 -4.44 6.15 2.08
CA VAL A 198 -4.18 5.97 0.65
C VAL A 198 -2.77 6.45 0.30
N PHE A 199 -1.93 5.51 -0.13
CA PHE A 199 -0.59 5.80 -0.62
C PHE A 199 -0.58 5.82 -2.15
N GLY A 200 0.03 6.86 -2.73
CA GLY A 200 0.07 7.02 -4.17
C GLY A 200 1.14 8.01 -4.61
N ILE A 201 1.43 7.99 -5.91
CA ILE A 201 2.35 8.95 -6.53
C ILE A 201 1.53 10.06 -7.18
N THR A 202 1.87 11.30 -6.86
CA THR A 202 1.17 12.47 -7.37
C THR A 202 1.35 12.63 -8.89
N ARG A 203 0.36 13.22 -9.56
CA ARG A 203 0.43 13.56 -10.99
C ARG A 203 1.64 14.44 -11.28
N GLY A 204 2.46 14.05 -12.25
CA GLY A 204 3.58 14.85 -12.72
C GLY A 204 3.10 16.10 -13.48
N LYS A 205 3.75 17.24 -13.22
CA LYS A 205 3.51 18.52 -13.91
C LYS A 205 4.72 19.02 -14.71
N GLY A 206 5.82 18.27 -14.73
CA GLY A 206 7.05 18.69 -15.41
C GLY A 206 7.86 19.72 -14.61
N ILE A 207 8.63 20.54 -15.31
CA ILE A 207 9.42 21.63 -14.73
C ILE A 207 8.49 22.81 -14.49
N GLU A 208 8.36 23.22 -13.22
CA GLU A 208 7.45 24.27 -12.78
C GLU A 208 8.23 25.42 -12.14
N GLY A 209 7.79 26.65 -12.46
CA GLY A 209 8.36 27.88 -11.91
C GLY A 209 8.09 28.04 -10.41
N PRO A 210 8.75 29.01 -9.74
CA PRO A 210 8.64 29.15 -8.29
C PRO A 210 7.22 29.48 -7.81
N VAL A 211 6.43 30.19 -8.62
CA VAL A 211 5.04 30.56 -8.30
C VAL A 211 4.16 29.32 -8.21
N THR A 212 4.12 28.47 -9.24
CA THR A 212 3.32 27.24 -9.26
C THR A 212 3.90 26.16 -8.35
N ARG A 213 5.23 26.07 -8.24
CA ARG A 213 5.93 25.04 -7.45
C ARG A 213 5.92 25.32 -5.96
N PHE A 214 6.02 26.57 -5.52
CA PHE A 214 6.16 26.95 -4.11
C PHE A 214 5.06 27.91 -3.60
N GLY A 215 4.21 28.45 -4.48
CA GLY A 215 3.18 29.41 -4.07
C GLY A 215 3.76 30.74 -3.60
N VAL A 216 4.90 31.17 -4.18
CA VAL A 216 5.45 32.51 -3.91
C VAL A 216 4.61 33.57 -4.61
N LYS A 217 4.61 34.79 -4.07
CA LYS A 217 3.95 35.94 -4.68
C LYS A 217 4.60 36.21 -6.04
N ARG A 218 3.79 36.49 -7.07
CA ARG A 218 4.26 36.99 -8.37
C ARG A 218 4.90 38.37 -8.21
#